data_AF-A0A1F4S7J8-F1
#
_entry.id   AF-A0A1F4S7J8-F1
#
_cell.length_a   1.000
_cell.length_b   1.000
_cell.length_c   1.000
_cell.angle_alpha   90.00
_cell.angle_beta   90.00
_cell.angle_gamma   90.00
#
_symmetry.space_group_name_H-M   'P 1'
#
loop_
_entity.id
_entity.type
_entity.pdbx_description
1 polymer ?
#
loop_
_entity_poly.entity_id
_entity_poly.type
_entity_poly.pdbx_seq_one_letter_code
_entity_poly.pdbx_strand_id
1 'polypeptide(L)' 'MTKINVSENESIDKVLKKFKMKMRREGIIDEIKKREFYEKPSQRRRKEKEKAKRREQRRQHEED' A
#
# COMPACT_ATOMS: atom_id res chain seq x y z
N MET A 1 3.30 8.83 9.59
CA MET A 1 4.75 9.08 9.38
C MET A 1 5.49 7.78 9.67
N THR A 2 6.02 7.13 8.63
CA THR A 2 6.86 5.94 8.74
C THR A 2 8.18 6.27 9.44
N LYS A 3 8.41 5.71 10.63
CA LYS A 3 9.73 5.67 11.29
C LYS A 3 10.24 4.24 11.38
N ILE A 4 11.54 4.02 11.21
CA ILE A 4 12.18 2.73 11.44
C ILE A 4 13.29 2.88 12.46
N ASN A 5 13.38 1.92 13.39
CA ASN A 5 14.46 1.87 14.37
C ASN A 5 15.60 1.07 13.75
N VAL A 6 16.81 1.64 13.79
CA VAL A 6 18.03 1.03 13.26
C VAL A 6 18.86 0.54 14.43
N SER A 7 19.37 -0.69 14.34
CA SER A 7 20.34 -1.24 15.30
C SER A 7 21.76 -0.99 14.79
N GLU A 8 22.72 -0.84 15.69
CA GLU A 8 24.12 -0.44 15.39
C GLU A 8 24.83 -1.40 14.42
N ASN A 9 24.43 -2.68 14.38
CA ASN A 9 25.03 -3.70 13.50
C ASN A 9 24.22 -3.96 12.22
N GLU A 10 23.27 -3.10 11.84
CA GLU A 10 22.45 -3.31 10.65
C GLU A 10 23.03 -2.62 9.40
N SER A 11 23.22 -3.39 8.32
CA SER A 11 23.61 -2.84 7.03
C SER A 11 22.55 -1.88 6.48
N ILE A 12 23.00 -0.77 5.90
CA ILE A 12 22.17 0.30 5.31
C ILE A 12 21.15 -0.28 4.31
N ASP A 13 21.54 -1.27 3.51
CA ASP A 13 20.64 -1.88 2.52
C ASP A 13 19.44 -2.59 3.16
N LYS A 14 19.66 -3.25 4.30
CA LYS A 14 18.58 -3.91 5.05
C LYS A 14 17.62 -2.88 5.63
N VAL A 15 18.15 -1.79 6.16
CA VAL A 15 17.38 -0.65 6.69
C VAL A 15 16.51 -0.03 5.60
N LEU A 16 17.08 0.23 4.41
CA LEU A 16 16.34 0.76 3.26
C LEU A 16 15.25 -0.19 2.76
N LYS A 17 15.52 -1.51 2.76
CA LYS A 17 14.52 -2.51 2.39
C LYS A 17 13.36 -2.53 3.39
N LYS A 18 13.65 -2.51 4.69
CA LYS A 18 12.63 -2.41 5.75
C LYS A 18 11.80 -1.13 5.61
N PHE A 19 12.43 0.00 5.33
CA PHE A 19 11.75 1.26 5.08
C PHE A 19 10.77 1.16 3.91
N LYS A 20 11.24 0.67 2.75
CA LYS A 20 10.40 0.48 1.55
C LYS A 20 9.23 -0.46 1.81
N MET A 21 9.44 -1.56 2.54
CA MET A 21 8.36 -2.46 2.93
C MET A 21 7.35 -1.78 3.86
N LYS A 22 7.81 -0.99 4.83
CA LYS A 22 6.94 -0.26 5.75
C LYS A 22 6.11 0.80 5.01
N MET A 23 6.71 1.56 4.10
CA MET A 23 5.98 2.53 3.25
C MET A 23 4.90 1.86 2.38
N ARG A 24 5.19 0.68 1.82
CA ARG A 24 4.20 -0.09 1.06
C ARG A 24 3.07 -0.60 1.95
N ARG A 25 3.39 -1.09 3.14
CA ARG A 25 2.39 -1.57 4.11
C ARG A 25 1.48 -0.44 4.62
N GLU A 26 2.04 0.73 4.89
CA GLU A 26 1.27 1.92 5.27
C GLU A 26 0.48 2.52 4.08
N GLY A 27 0.71 2.05 2.85
CA GLY A 27 -0.05 2.49 1.67
C GLY A 27 0.27 3.93 1.23
N ILE A 28 1.35 4.53 1.74
CA ILE A 28 1.72 5.93 1.47
C ILE A 28 1.87 6.17 -0.04
N ILE A 29 2.52 5.26 -0.75
CA ILE A 29 2.72 5.37 -2.21
C ILE A 29 1.37 5.32 -2.95
N ASP A 30 0.44 4.47 -2.50
CA ASP A 30 -0.88 4.36 -3.12
C ASP A 30 -1.73 5.60 -2.83
N GLU A 31 -1.54 6.22 -1.66
CA GLU A 31 -2.22 7.45 -1.28
C GLU A 31 -1.72 8.65 -2.07
N ILE A 32 -0.41 8.78 -2.27
CA ILE A 32 0.18 9.80 -3.16
C ILE A 32 -0.45 9.72 -4.54
N LYS A 33 -0.45 8.52 -5.16
CA LYS A 33 -1.04 8.30 -6.49
C LYS A 33 -2.54 8.62 -6.57
N LYS A 34 -3.29 8.38 -5.49
CA LYS A 34 -4.73 8.73 -5.43
C LYS A 34 -4.95 10.25 -5.34
N ARG A 35 -3.98 11.00 -4.81
CA ARG A 35 -4.07 12.44 -4.57
C ARG A 35 -3.38 13.28 -5.66
N GLU A 36 -2.64 12.65 -6.58
CA GLU A 36 -1.93 13.33 -7.68
C GLU A 36 -2.87 14.17 -8.55
N PHE A 37 -4.12 13.77 -8.72
CA PHE A 37 -5.12 14.50 -9.49
C PHE A 37 -6.50 14.42 -8.84
N TYR A 38 -7.35 15.41 -9.14
CA TYR A 38 -8.73 15.38 -8.70
C TYR A 38 -9.49 14.25 -9.38
N GLU A 39 -10.06 13.36 -8.58
CA GLU A 39 -10.97 12.32 -9.03
C GLU A 39 -12.39 12.63 -8.56
N LYS A 40 -13.33 12.67 -9.51
CA LYS A 40 -14.75 12.89 -9.18
C LYS A 40 -15.23 11.86 -8.14
N PRO A 41 -16.06 12.24 -7.16
CA PRO A 41 -16.53 11.33 -6.11
C PRO A 41 -17.20 10.05 -6.62
N SER A 42 -17.88 10.12 -7.77
CA SER A 42 -18.46 8.94 -8.44
C SER A 42 -17.41 7.95 -8.92
N GLN A 43 -16.33 8.43 -9.55
CA GLN A 43 -15.23 7.60 -10.05
C GLN A 43 -14.45 6.95 -8.89
N ARG A 44 -14.21 7.71 -7.82
CA ARG A 44 -13.58 7.19 -6.60
C ARG A 44 -14.41 6.03 -6.00
N ARG A 45 -15.72 6.23 -5.82
CA ARG A 45 -16.63 5.18 -5.31
C ARG A 45 -16.66 3.94 -6.21
N ARG A 46 -16.64 4.13 -7.54
CA ARG A 46 -16.59 3.02 -8.49
C ARG A 46 -15.30 2.22 -8.35
N LYS A 47 -14.13 2.88 -8.34
CA LYS A 47 -12.84 2.21 -8.17
C LYS A 47 -12.72 1.48 -6.83
N GLU A 48 -13.29 2.02 -5.75
CA GLU A 48 -13.33 1.35 -4.44
C GLU A 48 -14.13 0.05 -4.47
N LYS A 49 -15.33 0.05 -5.09
CA LYS A 49 -16.14 -1.15 -5.29
C LYS A 49 -15.41 -2.21 -6.12
N GLU A 50 -14.78 -1.80 -7.22
CA GLU A 50 -14.01 -2.71 -8.08
C GLU A 50 -12.81 -3.33 -7.33
N LYS A 51 -12.10 -2.53 -6.51
CA LYS A 51 -11.02 -3.03 -5.65
C LYS A 51 -11.52 -4.02 -4.59
N ALA A 52 -12.67 -3.77 -3.97
CA ALA A 52 -13.27 -4.68 -3.01
C ALA A 52 -13.64 -6.02 -3.66
N LYS A 53 -14.29 -5.99 -4.83
CA LYS A 53 -14.62 -7.20 -5.60
C LYS A 53 -13.38 -8.01 -5.98
N ARG A 54 -12.32 -7.34 -6.43
CA ARG A 54 -11.04 -8.01 -6.76
C ARG A 54 -10.37 -8.63 -5.54
N ARG A 55 -10.47 -8.00 -4.36
CA ARG A 55 -9.96 -8.58 -3.10
C ARG A 55 -10.74 -9.83 -2.73
N GLU A 56 -12.06 -9.79 -2.86
CA GLU A 56 -12.93 -10.93 -2.59
C GLU A 56 -12.61 -12.13 -3.49
N GLN A 57 -12.52 -11.90 -4.80
CA GLN A 57 -12.16 -12.94 -5.76
C GLN A 57 -10.81 -13.59 -5.47
N ARG A 58 -9.84 -12.82 -4.96
CA ARG A 58 -8.54 -13.37 -4.56
C ARG A 58 -8.62 -14.25 -3.32
N ARG A 59 -9.49 -13.90 -2.36
CA ARG A 59 -9.72 -14.73 -1.16
C ARG A 59 -10.36 -16.06 -1.54
N GLN A 60 -11.39 -16.02 -2.38
CA GLN A 60 -12.10 -17.21 -2.84
C GLN A 60 -11.16 -18.17 -3.60
N HIS A 61 -10.32 -17.65 -4.51
CA HIS A 61 -9.31 -18.48 -5.18
C HIS A 61 -8.24 -19.06 -4.23
N GLU A 62 -8.00 -18.44 -3.07
CA GLU A 62 -7.05 -18.97 -2.07
C GLU A 62 -7.71 -20.03 -1.17
N GLU A 63 -9.04 -20.09 -1.14
CA GLU A 63 -9.85 -21.06 -0.38
C GLU A 63 -10.18 -22.33 -1.19
N ASP A 64 -10.18 -22.26 -2.53
CA ASP A 64 -10.34 -23.38 -3.48
C ASP A 64 -9.01 -24.14 -3.73
#